data_AF-A0A8J7AA36-F1
#
_entry.id   AF-A0A8J7AA36-F1
#
_cell.length_a   1.000
_cell.length_b   1.000
_cell.length_c   1.000
_cell.angle_alpha   90.00
_cell.angle_beta   90.00
_cell.angle_gamma   90.00
#
_symmetry.space_group_name_H-M   'P 1'
#
loop_
_entity.id
_entity.type
_entity.pdbx_description
1 polymer ?
#
loop_
_entity_poly.entity_id
_entity_poly.type
_entity_poly.pdbx_seq_one_letter_code
_entity_poly.pdbx_strand_id
1 'polypeptide(L)'
;MSISFYMDENVHGAITNGLRLRNIVVLTVQEDDRIGISDPEVLNRATELQRVLFSQDDDLLAEAKSRQTRSIRFPGLVFARQSRVSIGTCIRDLEIIA
;
A
#
# COMPACT_ATOMS: atom_id res chain seq x y z
N MET A 1 -4.47 8.88 -15.78
CA MET A 1 -4.73 7.60 -15.12
C MET A 1 -4.33 7.82 -13.68
N SER A 2 -5.27 7.76 -12.73
CA SER A 2 -4.94 8.01 -11.31
C SER A 2 -4.56 6.70 -10.63
N ILE A 3 -3.49 6.71 -9.85
CA ILE A 3 -3.12 5.58 -9.00
C ILE A 3 -4.11 5.53 -7.82
N SER A 4 -4.58 4.33 -7.52
CA SER A 4 -5.37 4.05 -6.34
C SER A 4 -4.61 3.09 -5.44
N PHE A 5 -4.74 3.31 -4.14
CA PHE A 5 -3.97 2.57 -3.15
C PHE A 5 -4.82 1.50 -2.47
N TYR A 6 -4.19 0.37 -2.21
CA TYR A 6 -4.60 -0.61 -1.20
C TYR A 6 -3.65 -0.45 -0.02
N MET A 7 -4.18 -0.23 1.18
CA MET A 7 -3.36 0.04 2.38
C MET A 7 -3.23 -1.22 3.20
N ASP A 8 -2.00 -1.58 3.51
CA ASP A 8 -1.67 -2.65 4.43
C ASP A 8 -2.23 -2.41 5.85
N GLU A 9 -2.32 -3.47 6.63
CA GLU A 9 -2.93 -3.48 7.97
C GLU A 9 -2.19 -2.53 8.93
N ASN A 10 -0.86 -2.57 8.92
CA ASN A 10 0.01 -1.85 9.85
C ASN A 10 0.37 -0.43 9.39
N VAL A 11 -0.58 0.26 8.74
CA VAL A 11 -0.43 1.66 8.32
C VAL A 11 -1.14 2.61 9.28
N HIS A 12 -0.47 3.71 9.64
CA HIS A 12 -1.09 4.73 10.49
C HIS A 12 -2.30 5.37 9.78
N GLY A 13 -3.50 5.23 10.36
CA GLY A 13 -4.76 5.69 9.75
C GLY A 13 -4.84 7.19 9.39
N ALA A 14 -3.99 8.04 9.97
CA ALA A 14 -3.86 9.44 9.60
C ALA A 14 -3.34 9.63 8.17
N ILE A 15 -2.53 8.69 7.66
CA ILE A 15 -2.07 8.67 6.26
C ILE A 15 -3.28 8.42 5.36
N THR A 16 -4.06 7.36 5.62
CA THR A 16 -5.29 7.04 4.88
C THR A 16 -6.26 8.21 4.85
N ASN A 17 -6.53 8.82 6.00
CA ASN A 17 -7.42 9.98 6.10
C ASN A 17 -6.87 11.19 5.33
N GLY A 18 -5.56 11.46 5.43
CA GLY A 18 -4.91 12.55 4.71
C GLY A 18 -4.99 12.41 3.19
N LEU A 19 -4.86 11.19 2.67
CA LEU A 19 -5.02 10.91 1.23
C LEU A 19 -6.48 11.11 0.78
N ARG A 20 -7.44 10.67 1.59
CA ARG A 20 -8.88 10.86 1.31
C ARG A 20 -9.27 12.33 1.26
N LEU A 21 -8.76 13.15 2.17
CA LEU A 21 -8.95 14.60 2.16
C LEU A 21 -8.41 15.27 0.88
N ARG A 22 -7.51 14.59 0.16
CA ARG A 22 -6.94 15.02 -1.13
C ARG A 22 -7.62 14.34 -2.33
N ASN A 23 -8.77 13.69 -2.12
CA ASN A 23 -9.54 12.95 -3.13
C ASN A 23 -8.80 11.76 -3.78
N ILE A 24 -7.80 11.22 -3.09
CA ILE A 24 -7.09 10.01 -3.54
C ILE A 24 -7.91 8.79 -3.16
N VAL A 25 -8.05 7.86 -4.10
CA VAL A 25 -8.83 6.63 -3.91
C VAL A 25 -8.01 5.62 -3.10
N VAL A 26 -8.50 5.31 -1.90
CA VAL A 26 -7.82 4.43 -0.94
C VAL A 26 -8.80 3.42 -0.36
N LEU A 27 -8.40 2.15 -0.33
CA LEU A 27 -9.09 1.05 0.37
C LEU A 27 -8.08 0.40 1.33
N THR A 28 -8.46 0.17 2.58
CA THR A 28 -7.57 -0.53 3.54
C THR A 28 -7.90 -2.01 3.64
N VAL A 29 -6.95 -2.82 4.12
CA VAL A 29 -7.16 -4.25 4.44
C VAL A 29 -8.35 -4.43 5.41
N GLN A 30 -8.51 -3.53 6.38
CA GLN A 30 -9.63 -3.55 7.32
C GLN A 30 -10.98 -3.29 6.65
N GLU A 31 -11.05 -2.35 5.71
CA GLU A 31 -12.29 -2.01 4.99
C GLU A 31 -12.66 -3.06 3.93
N ASP A 32 -11.71 -3.88 3.52
CA ASP A 32 -11.90 -5.02 2.62
C ASP A 32 -12.16 -6.33 3.39
N ASP A 33 -12.38 -6.25 4.71
CA ASP A 33 -12.65 -7.38 5.62
C ASP A 33 -11.55 -8.48 5.56
N ARG A 34 -10.28 -8.08 5.43
CA ARG A 34 -9.13 -8.99 5.27
C ARG A 34 -8.06 -8.88 6.36
N ILE A 35 -8.46 -8.48 7.56
CA ILE A 35 -7.57 -8.38 8.72
C ILE A 35 -6.81 -9.70 8.94
N GLY A 36 -5.50 -9.62 9.19
CA GLY A 36 -4.65 -10.77 9.50
C GLY A 36 -4.32 -11.73 8.35
N ILE A 37 -4.56 -11.36 7.08
CA ILE A 37 -4.08 -12.16 5.94
C ILE A 37 -2.56 -12.02 5.75
N SER A 38 -1.96 -12.99 5.07
CA SER A 38 -0.51 -13.00 4.85
C SER A 38 -0.05 -12.00 3.77
N ASP A 39 1.21 -11.57 3.83
CA ASP A 39 1.85 -10.70 2.84
C ASP A 39 1.61 -11.09 1.36
N PRO A 40 1.77 -12.37 0.95
CA PRO A 40 1.42 -12.78 -0.41
C PRO A 40 -0.07 -12.59 -0.73
N GLU A 41 -0.96 -12.81 0.23
CA GLU A 41 -2.40 -12.62 0.06
C GLU A 41 -2.75 -11.13 -0.06
N VAL A 42 -2.12 -10.25 0.72
CA VAL A 42 -2.30 -8.78 0.60
C VAL A 42 -1.91 -8.32 -0.81
N LEU A 43 -0.75 -8.76 -1.32
CA LEU A 43 -0.30 -8.40 -2.67
C LEU A 43 -1.16 -9.04 -3.78
N ASN A 44 -1.67 -10.26 -3.56
CA ASN A 44 -2.64 -10.87 -4.48
C ASN A 44 -3.92 -10.04 -4.53
N ARG A 45 -4.42 -9.62 -3.37
CA ARG A 45 -5.63 -8.82 -3.28
C ARG A 45 -5.46 -7.44 -3.92
N ALA A 46 -4.33 -6.77 -3.67
CA ALA A 46 -3.98 -5.52 -4.36
C ALA A 46 -3.97 -5.71 -5.89
N THR A 47 -3.45 -6.85 -6.36
CA THR A 47 -3.44 -7.20 -7.78
C THR A 47 -4.84 -7.46 -8.35
N GLU A 48 -5.69 -8.20 -7.65
CA GLU A 48 -7.09 -8.42 -8.05
C GLU A 48 -7.85 -7.09 -8.21
N LEU A 49 -7.61 -6.16 -7.26
CA LEU A 49 -8.23 -4.84 -7.23
C LEU A 49 -7.59 -3.85 -8.22
N GLN A 50 -6.48 -4.21 -8.87
CA GLN A 50 -5.66 -3.35 -9.71
C GLN A 50 -5.21 -2.07 -8.97
N ARG A 51 -4.80 -2.22 -7.70
CA ARG A 51 -4.34 -1.13 -6.83
C ARG A 51 -2.88 -1.31 -6.48
N VAL A 52 -2.17 -0.19 -6.34
CA VAL A 52 -0.80 -0.19 -5.81
C VAL A 52 -0.88 -0.43 -4.30
N LEU A 53 -0.11 -1.39 -3.80
CA LEU A 53 -0.03 -1.64 -2.35
C LEU A 53 0.83 -0.56 -1.70
N PHE A 54 0.36 0.02 -0.61
CA PHE A 54 1.17 0.82 0.30
C PHE A 54 1.36 0.09 1.62
N SER A 55 2.62 -0.05 2.05
CA SER A 55 2.95 -0.65 3.34
C SER A 55 4.12 0.08 4.01
N GLN A 56 4.21 -0.12 5.31
CA GLN A 56 5.36 0.27 6.13
C GLN A 56 6.05 -0.94 6.79
N ASP A 57 5.60 -2.15 6.48
CA ASP A 57 6.18 -3.41 6.92
C ASP A 57 7.33 -3.83 5.99
N ASP A 58 8.49 -4.13 6.57
CA ASP A 58 9.69 -4.52 5.82
C ASP A 58 9.51 -5.91 5.18
N ASP A 59 8.67 -6.78 5.75
CA ASP A 59 8.45 -8.15 5.24
C ASP A 59 7.81 -8.13 3.84
N LEU A 60 6.96 -7.15 3.54
CA LEU A 60 6.36 -6.98 2.22
C LEU A 60 7.37 -6.64 1.12
N LEU A 61 8.54 -6.08 1.46
CA LEU A 61 9.62 -5.88 0.49
C LEU A 61 10.18 -7.21 -0.01
N ALA A 62 10.27 -8.21 0.87
CA ALA A 62 10.77 -9.54 0.51
C ALA A 62 9.82 -10.23 -0.47
N GLU A 63 8.51 -10.15 -0.24
CA GLU A 63 7.50 -10.72 -1.14
C GLU A 63 7.48 -9.99 -2.50
N ALA A 64 7.54 -8.65 -2.53
CA ALA A 64 7.61 -7.91 -3.78
C ALA A 64 8.86 -8.28 -4.61
N LYS A 65 10.03 -8.42 -3.96
CA LYS A 65 11.28 -8.86 -4.60
C LYS A 65 11.17 -10.30 -5.12
N SER A 66 10.53 -11.19 -4.36
CA SER A 66 10.25 -12.57 -4.77
C SER A 66 9.41 -12.61 -6.05
N ARG A 67 8.33 -11.82 -6.12
CA ARG A 67 7.48 -11.71 -7.32
C ARG A 67 8.24 -11.20 -8.53
N GLN A 68 9.02 -10.13 -8.35
CA GLN A 68 9.86 -9.57 -9.43
C GLN A 68 10.82 -10.62 -9.99
N THR A 69 11.52 -11.37 -9.12
CA THR A 69 12.46 -12.42 -9.53
C THR A 69 11.76 -13.54 -10.29
N ARG A 70 10.52 -13.87 -9.90
CA ARG A 70 9.69 -14.90 -10.53
C ARG A 70 8.88 -14.39 -11.73
N SER A 71 9.07 -13.13 -12.15
CA SER A 71 8.30 -12.49 -13.21
C SER A 71 6.77 -12.51 -13.00
N ILE A 72 6.34 -12.51 -11.74
CA ILE A 72 4.93 -12.40 -11.37
C ILE A 72 4.56 -10.92 -11.39
N ARG A 73 3.57 -10.55 -12.22
CA ARG A 73 3.11 -9.17 -12.33
C ARG A 73 2.22 -8.79 -11.15
N PHE A 74 2.38 -7.56 -10.68
CA PHE A 74 1.52 -6.90 -9.70
C PHE A 74 1.55 -5.38 -9.95
N PRO A 75 0.55 -4.60 -9.51
CA PRO A 75 0.44 -3.18 -9.82
C PRO A 75 1.58 -2.32 -9.25
N GLY A 76 2.22 -2.79 -8.18
CA GLY A 76 3.36 -2.14 -7.54
C GLY A 76 3.25 -2.18 -6.01
N LEU A 77 4.37 -1.86 -5.37
CA LEU A 77 4.47 -1.67 -3.92
C LEU A 77 5.16 -0.32 -3.67
N VAL A 78 4.53 0.55 -2.90
CA VAL A 78 5.15 1.74 -2.32
C VAL A 78 5.43 1.45 -0.85
N PHE A 79 6.68 1.60 -0.45
CA PHE A 79 7.14 1.32 0.89
C PHE A 79 7.66 2.58 1.57
N ALA A 80 7.20 2.84 2.79
CA ALA A 80 7.71 3.93 3.63
C ALA A 80 8.11 3.40 5.01
N ARG A 81 9.38 3.60 5.37
CA ARG A 81 9.90 3.20 6.68
C ARG A 81 9.32 4.09 7.79
N GLN A 82 8.52 3.52 8.69
CA GLN A 82 7.82 4.23 9.78
C GLN A 82 8.71 5.19 10.59
N SER A 83 9.94 4.81 10.90
CA SER A 83 10.86 5.61 11.73
C SER A 83 11.52 6.78 10.99
N ARG A 84 11.37 6.89 9.67
CA ARG A 84 12.09 7.88 8.84
C ARG A 84 11.19 8.89 8.13
N VAL A 85 9.90 8.60 7.99
CA VAL A 85 8.97 9.42 7.21
C VAL A 85 7.84 9.89 8.12
N SER A 86 7.69 11.22 8.24
CA SER A 86 6.56 11.79 8.97
C SER A 86 5.25 11.50 8.23
N ILE A 87 4.13 11.45 8.96
CA ILE A 87 2.79 11.27 8.35
C ILE A 87 2.54 12.30 7.24
N GLY A 88 2.87 13.57 7.48
CA GLY A 88 2.67 14.65 6.50
C GLY A 88 3.55 14.54 5.26
N THR A 89 4.78 14.04 5.41
CA THR A 89 5.66 13.73 4.27
C THR A 89 5.09 12.56 3.48
N CYS A 90 4.68 11.50 4.16
CA CYS A 90 4.11 10.32 3.52
C CYS A 90 2.86 10.66 2.70
N ILE A 91 1.96 11.48 3.24
CA ILE A 91 0.76 11.93 2.52
C ILE A 91 1.12 12.70 1.25
N ARG A 92 2.12 13.61 1.33
CA ARG A 92 2.55 14.44 0.20
C ARG A 92 3.21 13.61 -0.89
N ASP A 93 4.05 12.67 -0.51
CA ASP A 93 4.78 11.82 -1.47
C ASP A 93 3.81 10.84 -2.16
N LEU A 94 2.87 10.26 -1.42
CA LEU A 94 1.82 9.41 -1.98
C LEU A 94 0.85 10.20 -2.87
N GLU A 95 0.58 11.47 -2.57
CA GLU A 95 -0.19 12.37 -3.44
C GLU A 95 0.51 12.64 -4.77
N ILE A 96 1.84 12.76 -4.80
CA ILE A 96 2.60 12.93 -6.05
C ILE A 96 2.56 11.66 -6.90
N ILE A 97 2.46 10.49 -6.26
CA ILE A 97 2.36 9.20 -6.95
C ILE A 97 0.95 8.99 -7.52
N ALA A 98 -0.10 9.48 -6.85
CA ALA A 98 -1.52 9.31 -7.20
C ALA A 98 -1.91 9.98 -8.54
#